data_AF-A0A7S2KBA5-F1
#
_entry.id   AF-A0A7S2KBA5-F1
#
_cell.length_a   1.000
_cell.length_b   1.000
_cell.length_c   1.000
_cell.angle_alpha   90.00
_cell.angle_beta   90.00
_cell.angle_gamma   90.00
#
_symmetry.space_group_name_H-M   'P 1'
#
loop_
_entity.id
_entity.type
_entity.pdbx_description
1 polymer ?
#
loop_
_entity_poly.entity_id
_entity_poly.type
_entity_poly.pdbx_seq_one_letter_code
_entity_poly.pdbx_strand_id
1 'polypeptide(L)'
;VVRDGRAMDHFPAVDLVVGDLVVLSTGDRVPADVRLIDGVEVQVNESSLTGENSPVNKTGMALAVTTGGANTHHGGHPIPLTEQTNIVFMGTLVVAGRGRGLVVAVGERTEF
;
A
#
# COMPACT_ATOMS: atom_id res chain seq x y z
N VAL A 1 0.28 6.97 -12.37
CA VAL A 1 0.85 5.67 -12.87
C VAL A 1 2.04 5.92 -13.76
N VAL A 2 2.99 5.01 -13.85
CA VAL A 2 4.08 5.04 -14.82
C VAL A 2 3.97 3.83 -15.76
N ARG A 3 3.71 4.07 -17.04
CA ARG A 3 3.71 3.05 -18.12
C ARG A 3 4.58 3.57 -19.27
N ASP A 4 5.34 2.68 -19.91
CA ASP A 4 6.30 3.03 -20.97
C ASP A 4 7.26 4.17 -20.60
N GLY A 5 7.66 4.22 -19.32
CA GLY A 5 8.54 5.26 -18.77
C GLY A 5 7.90 6.64 -18.62
N ARG A 6 6.60 6.79 -18.89
CA ARG A 6 5.88 8.07 -18.79
C ARG A 6 4.94 8.07 -17.59
N ALA A 7 5.01 9.12 -16.79
CA ALA A 7 4.06 9.38 -15.72
C ALA A 7 2.73 9.86 -16.33
N MET A 8 1.63 9.28 -15.84
CA MET A 8 0.26 9.66 -16.15
C MET A 8 -0.40 10.12 -14.84
N ASP A 9 -0.68 11.42 -14.75
CA ASP A 9 -1.16 12.07 -13.52
C ASP A 9 -2.65 11.78 -13.24
N HIS A 10 -3.45 11.59 -14.29
CA HIS A 10 -4.88 11.32 -14.20
C HIS A 10 -5.23 9.95 -14.77
N PHE A 11 -4.68 8.90 -14.16
CA PHE A 11 -4.96 7.53 -14.54
C PHE A 11 -6.13 6.98 -13.73
N PRO A 12 -7.22 6.49 -14.35
CA PRO A 12 -8.38 5.96 -13.62
C PRO A 12 -7.97 4.74 -12.76
N ALA A 13 -8.36 4.75 -11.49
CA ALA A 13 -8.05 3.64 -10.57
C ALA A 13 -8.63 2.29 -11.07
N VAL A 14 -9.78 2.33 -11.76
CA VAL A 14 -10.44 1.16 -12.36
C VAL A 14 -9.63 0.49 -13.47
N ASP A 15 -8.70 1.22 -14.09
CA ASP A 15 -7.86 0.71 -15.17
C ASP A 15 -6.50 0.19 -14.66
N LEU A 16 -6.29 0.22 -13.34
CA LEU A 16 -5.07 -0.32 -12.72
C LEU A 16 -5.05 -1.83 -12.83
N VAL A 17 -3.86 -2.36 -13.09
CA VAL A 17 -3.60 -3.80 -13.10
C VAL A 17 -2.43 -4.12 -12.17
N VAL A 18 -2.39 -5.36 -11.70
CA VAL A 18 -1.26 -5.88 -10.94
C VAL A 18 0.02 -5.72 -11.77
N GLY A 19 1.06 -5.17 -11.15
CA GLY A 19 2.33 -4.86 -11.79
C GLY A 19 2.48 -3.40 -12.24
N ASP A 20 1.42 -2.58 -12.22
CA ASP A 20 1.56 -1.15 -12.50
C ASP A 20 2.45 -0.47 -11.46
N LEU A 21 3.32 0.42 -11.92
CA LEU A 21 4.08 1.31 -11.05
C LEU A 21 3.24 2.56 -10.75
N VAL A 22 2.94 2.78 -9.48
CA VAL A 22 2.26 3.99 -9.01
C VAL A 22 3.21 4.90 -8.25
N VAL A 23 2.92 6.19 -8.28
CA VAL A 23 3.58 7.21 -7.47
C VAL A 23 2.50 7.79 -6.57
N LEU A 24 2.80 7.88 -5.28
CA LEU A 24 1.90 8.34 -4.24
C LEU A 24 2.53 9.53 -3.53
N SER A 25 1.74 10.54 -3.23
CA SER A 25 2.15 11.75 -2.50
C SER A 25 1.10 12.13 -1.46
N THR A 26 1.47 13.00 -0.53
CA THR A 26 0.53 13.58 0.45
C THR A 26 -0.76 14.07 -0.19
N GLY A 27 -1.89 13.65 0.36
CA GLY A 27 -3.23 13.97 -0.12
C GLY A 27 -3.84 12.90 -1.02
N ASP A 28 -3.04 11.96 -1.53
CA ASP A 28 -3.54 10.88 -2.36
C ASP A 28 -4.33 9.86 -1.54
N ARG A 29 -5.50 9.48 -2.05
CA ARG A 29 -6.12 8.21 -1.66
C ARG A 29 -5.44 7.09 -2.44
N VAL A 30 -5.03 6.06 -1.72
CA VAL A 30 -4.34 4.93 -2.34
C VAL A 30 -5.33 4.20 -3.27
N PRO A 31 -5.04 4.03 -4.57
CA PRO A 31 -6.04 3.59 -5.55
C PRO A 31 -6.16 2.05 -5.65
N ALA A 32 -5.24 1.31 -5.05
CA ALA A 32 -5.11 -0.14 -5.10
C ALA A 32 -4.19 -0.60 -3.95
N ASP A 33 -4.09 -1.88 -3.64
CA ASP A 33 -3.05 -2.34 -2.70
C ASP A 33 -1.69 -2.30 -3.40
N VAL A 34 -0.73 -1.65 -2.76
CA VAL A 34 0.56 -1.30 -3.38
C VAL A 34 1.71 -1.69 -2.47
N ARG A 35 2.63 -2.49 -2.99
CA ARG A 35 3.92 -2.75 -2.36
C ARG A 35 4.87 -1.61 -2.68
N LEU A 36 5.20 -0.80 -1.68
CA LEU A 36 6.19 0.27 -1.84
C LEU A 36 7.54 -0.30 -2.23
N ILE A 37 8.24 0.33 -3.16
CA ILE A 37 9.62 -0.02 -3.53
C ILE A 37 10.60 1.00 -2.95
N ASP A 38 10.16 2.25 -2.83
CA ASP A 38 10.89 3.35 -2.20
C ASP A 38 9.93 4.44 -1.72
N GLY A 39 10.46 5.35 -0.89
CA GLY A 39 9.74 6.52 -0.45
C GLY A 39 10.55 7.34 0.54
N VAL A 40 10.09 8.57 0.76
CA VAL A 40 10.65 9.51 1.73
C VAL A 40 9.52 9.89 2.67
N GLU A 41 9.66 9.52 3.94
CA GLU A 41 8.75 9.87 5.04
C GLU A 41 7.27 9.57 4.74
N VAL A 42 7.00 8.45 4.06
CA VAL A 42 5.63 8.06 3.72
C VAL A 42 4.87 7.72 5.00
N GLN A 43 3.78 8.43 5.26
CA GLN A 43 2.84 8.12 6.33
C GLN A 43 1.45 7.97 5.75
N VAL A 44 0.73 6.94 6.22
CA VAL A 44 -0.61 6.62 5.76
C VAL A 44 -1.56 6.53 6.95
N ASN A 45 -2.72 7.17 6.83
CA ASN A 45 -3.83 6.95 7.74
C ASN A 45 -4.61 5.72 7.27
N GLU A 46 -4.52 4.64 8.06
CA GLU A 46 -5.14 3.34 7.78
C GLU A 46 -6.37 3.07 8.65
N SER A 47 -6.91 4.10 9.32
CA SER A 47 -8.03 3.95 10.26
C SER A 47 -9.27 3.36 9.62
N SER A 48 -9.46 3.58 8.33
CA SER A 48 -10.57 3.01 7.57
C SER A 48 -10.50 1.48 7.43
N LEU A 49 -9.30 0.90 7.52
CA LEU A 49 -9.06 -0.54 7.40
C LEU A 49 -8.81 -1.21 8.77
N THR A 50 -8.01 -0.57 9.63
CA THR A 50 -7.56 -1.18 10.90
C THR A 50 -8.32 -0.66 12.11
N GLY A 51 -9.04 0.46 11.99
CA GLY A 51 -9.68 1.16 13.11
C GLY A 51 -8.73 2.05 13.92
N GLU A 52 -7.42 2.00 13.66
CA GLU A 52 -6.41 2.76 14.39
C GLU A 52 -6.20 4.15 13.78
N ASN A 53 -6.34 5.21 14.57
CA ASN A 53 -6.31 6.60 14.07
C ASN A 53 -4.90 7.21 13.93
N SER A 54 -3.87 6.53 14.41
CA SER A 54 -2.49 7.02 14.31
C SER A 54 -1.92 6.71 12.92
N PRO A 55 -1.32 7.69 12.21
CA PRO A 55 -0.64 7.43 10.95
C PRO A 55 0.48 6.39 11.09
N VAL A 56 0.57 5.50 10.11
CA VAL A 56 1.58 4.44 10.06
C VAL A 56 2.72 4.86 9.15
N ASN A 57 3.96 4.74 9.63
CA ASN A 57 5.16 4.95 8.81
C ASN A 57 5.32 3.79 7.83
N LYS A 58 5.56 4.12 6.56
CA LYS A 58 5.71 3.14 5.49
C LYS A 58 7.09 3.17 4.86
N THR A 59 7.55 2.02 4.37
CA THR A 59 8.92 1.82 3.86
C THR A 59 8.95 0.86 2.68
N GLY A 60 9.92 1.02 1.77
CA GLY A 60 10.16 0.05 0.69
C GLY A 60 10.86 -1.23 1.15
N MET A 61 11.36 -1.27 2.39
CA MET A 61 12.15 -2.40 2.90
C MET A 61 11.34 -3.70 2.99
N ALA A 62 12.03 -4.83 2.82
CA ALA A 62 11.43 -6.13 3.10
C ALA A 62 11.17 -6.28 4.60
N LEU A 63 10.04 -6.88 4.96
CA LEU A 63 9.71 -7.18 6.35
C LEU A 63 10.40 -8.49 6.75
N ALA A 64 10.89 -8.54 7.97
CA ALA A 64 11.40 -9.77 8.54
C ALA A 64 10.20 -10.70 8.83
N VAL A 65 10.13 -11.84 8.13
CA VAL A 65 9.18 -12.89 8.48
C VAL A 65 9.75 -13.62 9.69
N THR A 66 9.16 -13.41 10.86
CA THR A 66 9.49 -14.25 12.02
C THR A 66 8.67 -15.53 11.91
N THR A 67 9.34 -16.67 11.77
CA THR A 67 8.73 -18.00 11.58
C THR A 67 7.90 -18.49 12.80
N GLY A 68 7.61 -17.62 13.78
CA GLY A 68 6.96 -17.96 15.04
C GLY A 68 5.49 -17.55 15.17
N GLY A 69 4.94 -16.79 14.21
CA GLY A 69 3.56 -16.31 14.25
C GLY A 69 2.58 -17.24 13.55
N ALA A 70 2.33 -18.43 14.11
CA ALA A 70 1.24 -19.30 13.68
C ALA A 70 -0.12 -18.77 14.16
N ASN A 71 -0.49 -17.54 13.79
CA ASN A 71 -1.82 -16.99 14.03
C ASN A 71 -2.45 -16.63 12.70
N THR A 72 -2.83 -17.68 11.97
CA THR A 72 -3.74 -17.64 10.83
C THR A 72 -5.15 -17.27 11.31
N HIS A 73 -5.36 -16.01 11.66
CA HIS A 73 -6.70 -15.46 11.73
C HIS A 73 -7.11 -15.06 10.31
N HIS A 74 -7.95 -15.91 9.72
CA HIS A 74 -8.75 -15.67 8.52
C HIS A 74 -8.01 -15.10 7.30
N GLY A 75 -7.42 -15.95 6.44
CA GLY A 75 -7.12 -15.56 5.05
C GLY A 75 -5.67 -15.59 4.58
N GLY A 76 -4.70 -16.00 5.39
CA GLY A 76 -3.44 -16.55 4.88
C GLY A 76 -2.26 -15.59 4.65
N HIS A 77 -2.21 -14.43 5.30
CA HIS A 77 -0.98 -13.62 5.34
C HIS A 77 -0.10 -13.98 6.55
N PRO A 78 1.22 -14.24 6.35
CA PRO A 78 2.13 -14.56 7.46
C PRO A 78 2.47 -13.35 8.36
N ILE A 79 2.08 -12.14 7.95
CA ILE A 79 2.33 -10.89 8.67
C ILE A 79 0.99 -10.15 8.84
N PRO A 80 0.59 -9.76 10.07
CA PRO A 80 -0.62 -8.97 10.32
C PRO A 80 -0.64 -7.66 9.53
N LEU A 81 -1.81 -7.21 9.07
CA LEU A 81 -1.96 -5.98 8.26
C LEU A 81 -1.29 -4.75 8.91
N THR A 82 -1.45 -4.59 10.23
CA THR A 82 -0.85 -3.50 11.00
C THR A 82 0.68 -3.52 11.04
N GLU A 83 1.29 -4.68 10.77
CA GLU A 83 2.75 -4.86 10.69
C GLU A 83 3.28 -4.76 9.26
N GLN A 84 2.39 -4.73 8.25
CA GLN A 84 2.75 -4.62 6.84
C GLN A 84 3.17 -3.17 6.48
N THR A 85 4.29 -2.72 7.02
CA THR A 85 4.81 -1.35 6.82
C THR A 85 5.31 -1.09 5.40
N ASN A 86 5.33 -2.09 4.53
CA ASN A 86 5.73 -1.95 3.14
C ASN A 86 4.60 -2.09 2.12
N ILE A 87 3.38 -2.34 2.60
CA ILE A 87 2.15 -2.24 1.82
C ILE A 87 1.41 -0.96 2.20
N VAL A 88 0.83 -0.30 1.22
CA VAL A 88 -0.19 0.74 1.41
C VAL A 88 -1.48 0.25 0.79
N PHE A 89 -2.56 0.32 1.55
CA PHE A 89 -3.81 -0.36 1.21
C PHE A 89 -4.79 0.57 0.50
N MET A 90 -5.58 0.05 -0.43
CA MET A 90 -6.59 0.78 -1.16
C MET A 90 -7.50 1.59 -0.21
N GLY A 91 -7.92 2.80 -0.62
CA GLY A 91 -8.87 3.63 0.12
C GLY A 91 -8.29 4.40 1.31
N THR A 92 -7.13 3.98 1.82
CA THR A 92 -6.37 4.72 2.85
C THR A 92 -5.82 6.04 2.30
N LEU A 93 -5.42 6.95 3.20
CA LEU A 93 -4.98 8.31 2.85
C LEU A 93 -3.49 8.49 3.15
N VAL A 94 -2.71 8.92 2.15
CA VAL A 94 -1.34 9.35 2.36
C VAL A 94 -1.35 10.72 3.04
N VAL A 95 -0.88 10.79 4.27
CA VAL A 95 -0.89 12.02 5.08
C VAL A 95 0.45 12.75 5.08
N ALA A 96 1.54 12.07 4.74
CA ALA A 96 2.85 12.69 4.58
C ALA A 96 3.73 11.92 3.59
N GLY A 97 4.74 12.63 3.07
CA GLY A 97 5.79 12.06 2.25
C GLY A 97 5.38 11.77 0.80
N ARG A 98 6.25 11.01 0.13
CA ARG A 98 6.03 10.51 -1.22
C ARG A 98 6.71 9.16 -1.42
N GLY A 99 6.10 8.29 -2.21
CA GLY A 99 6.60 6.94 -2.44
C GLY A 99 6.25 6.43 -3.83
N ARG A 100 6.94 5.37 -4.22
CA ARG A 100 6.62 4.61 -5.42
C ARG A 100 6.40 3.17 -5.03
N GLY A 101 5.52 2.49 -5.75
CA GLY A 101 5.21 1.10 -5.46
C GLY A 101 4.56 0.38 -6.61
N LEU A 102 4.62 -0.94 -6.56
CA LEU A 102 3.96 -1.83 -7.51
C LEU A 102 2.58 -2.21 -6.98
N VAL A 103 1.59 -2.14 -7.85
CA VAL A 103 0.24 -2.65 -7.56
C VAL A 103 0.32 -4.17 -7.38
N VAL A 104 -0.17 -4.66 -6.24
CA VAL A 104 -0.21 -6.09 -5.90
C VAL A 104 -1.62 -6.66 -5.87
N ALA A 105 -2.64 -5.84 -5.61
CA ALA A 105 -4.04 -6.22 -5.75
C ALA A 105 -4.92 -5.03 -6.18
N VAL A 106 -6.03 -5.32 -6.85
CA VAL A 106 -6.98 -4.34 -7.41
C VAL A 106 -8.41 -4.84 -7.24
N GLY A 107 -9.38 -3.92 -7.17
CA GLY A 107 -10.80 -4.24 -7.07
C GLY A 107 -11.10 -5.14 -5.87
N GLU A 108 -11.96 -6.14 -6.05
CA GLU A 108 -12.39 -7.07 -5.00
C GLU A 108 -11.28 -7.95 -4.40
N ARG A 109 -10.04 -7.87 -4.91
CA ARG A 109 -8.89 -8.61 -4.39
C ARG A 109 -8.03 -7.79 -3.43
N THR A 110 -8.35 -6.51 -3.24
CA THR A 110 -7.70 -5.70 -2.20
C THR A 110 -8.14 -6.17 -0.82
N GLU A 111 -7.43 -5.75 0.23
CA GLU A 111 -7.82 -6.03 1.62
C GLU A 111 -9.14 -5.35 2.06
N PHE A 112 -9.61 -4.37 1.29
CA PHE A 112 -10.87 -3.65 1.50
C PHE A 112 -12.09 -4.35 0.94
#